data_AF-A0A7Y6PJ26-F1
#
_entry.id   AF-A0A7Y6PJ26-F1
#
_cell.length_a   1.000
_cell.length_b   1.000
_cell.length_c   1.000
_cell.angle_alpha   90.00
_cell.angle_beta   90.00
_cell.angle_gamma   90.00
#
_symmetry.space_group_name_H-M   'P 1'
#
loop_
_entity.id
_entity.type
_entity.pdbx_description
1 polymer ?
#
loop_
_entity_poly.entity_id
_entity_poly.type
_entity_poly.pdbx_seq_one_letter_code
_entity_poly.pdbx_strand_id
1 'polypeptide(L)' 'YEIYRAVKEALRSADTWKEFQNKLLKMGVEMEFKYKGNTNEVQGIRFIKNGLSFKGSGIDRSFSWSRLDAALDH' A
#
# COMPACT_ATOMS: atom_id res chain seq x y z
N TYR A 1 -2.86 -13.89 -3.75
CA TYR A 1 -2.43 -14.25 -2.38
C TYR A 1 -1.08 -13.65 -2.00
N GLU A 2 -0.10 -13.60 -2.89
CA GLU A 2 1.25 -13.07 -2.57
C GLU A 2 1.26 -11.59 -2.18
N ILE A 3 0.58 -10.71 -2.94
CA ILE A 3 0.52 -9.28 -2.59
C ILE A 3 -0.16 -9.09 -1.23
N TYR A 4 -1.24 -9.84 -0.96
CA TYR A 4 -1.89 -9.79 0.35
C TYR A 4 -0.91 -10.12 1.49
N ARG A 5 -0.12 -11.18 1.35
CA ARG A 5 0.88 -11.57 2.35
C ARG A 5 1.96 -10.50 2.50
N ALA A 6 2.51 -10.02 1.39
CA ALA A 6 3.54 -8.98 1.40
C ALA A 6 3.05 -7.69 2.09
N VAL A 7 1.86 -7.22 1.75
CA VAL A 7 1.27 -6.03 2.36
C VAL A 7 1.00 -6.25 3.84
N LYS A 8 0.47 -7.41 4.24
CA LYS A 8 0.20 -7.73 5.63
C LYS A 8 1.48 -7.85 6.47
N GLU A 9 2.53 -8.46 5.93
CA GLU A 9 3.83 -8.60 6.61
C GLU A 9 4.58 -7.28 6.74
N ALA A 10 4.55 -6.45 5.68
CA ALA A 10 5.11 -5.10 5.73
C ALA A 10 4.39 -4.25 6.79
N LEU A 11 3.05 -4.26 6.81
CA LEU A 11 2.25 -3.47 7.74
C LEU A 11 2.45 -3.89 9.20
N ARG A 12 2.69 -5.18 9.47
CA ARG A 12 2.93 -5.69 10.83
C ARG A 12 4.25 -5.22 11.45
N SER A 13 5.17 -4.69 10.65
CA SER A 13 6.55 -4.47 11.08
C SER A 13 7.12 -3.12 10.64
N ALA A 14 6.30 -2.27 10.03
CA ALA A 14 6.62 -0.91 9.66
C ALA A 14 5.82 0.03 10.53
N ASP A 15 6.49 1.03 11.09
CA ASP A 15 5.85 2.07 11.90
C ASP A 15 5.71 3.38 11.12
N THR A 16 6.29 3.44 9.91
CA THR A 16 6.22 4.60 9.02
C THR A 16 5.93 4.21 7.58
N TRP A 17 5.36 5.14 6.80
CA TRP A 17 5.18 5.00 5.36
C TRP A 17 6.46 4.61 4.62
N LYS A 18 7.60 5.21 5.01
CA LYS A 18 8.90 4.94 4.39
C LYS A 18 9.36 3.50 4.64
N GLU A 19 9.21 3.00 5.86
CA GLU A 19 9.55 1.61 6.18
C GLU A 19 8.64 0.62 5.46
N PHE A 20 7.35 0.94 5.41
CA PHE A 20 6.36 0.13 4.72
C PHE A 20 6.68 -0.01 3.24
N GLN A 21 6.94 1.11 2.55
CA GLN A 21 7.37 1.12 1.14
C GLN A 21 8.67 0.32 0.94
N ASN A 22 9.69 0.53 1.78
CA ASN A 22 10.96 -0.18 1.67
C ASN A 22 10.80 -1.70 1.83
N LYS A 23 9.93 -2.16 2.73
CA LYS A 23 9.64 -3.59 2.93
C LYS A 23 8.90 -4.18 1.73
N LEU A 24 7.90 -3.48 1.20
CA LEU A 24 7.20 -3.89 -0.01
C LEU A 24 8.18 -4.06 -1.18
N LEU A 25 9.07 -3.09 -1.39
CA LEU A 25 10.09 -3.15 -2.45
C LEU A 25 11.01 -4.36 -2.29
N LYS A 26 11.45 -4.68 -1.06
CA LYS A 26 12.24 -5.90 -0.78
C LYS A 26 11.49 -7.20 -1.11
N MET A 27 10.16 -7.17 -1.08
CA MET A 27 9.29 -8.28 -1.46
C MET A 27 8.88 -8.25 -2.94
N GLY A 28 9.46 -7.33 -3.73
CA GLY A 28 9.16 -7.14 -5.15
C GLY A 28 7.76 -6.56 -5.40
N VAL A 29 7.22 -5.82 -4.43
CA VAL A 29 5.94 -5.11 -4.54
C VAL A 29 6.19 -3.62 -4.51
N GLU A 30 5.80 -2.93 -5.55
CA GLU A 30 5.76 -1.47 -5.59
C GLU A 30 4.42 -0.95 -5.11
N MET A 31 4.39 0.32 -4.69
CA MET A 31 3.21 0.99 -4.16
C MET A 31 3.09 2.38 -4.79
N GLU A 32 1.86 2.76 -5.11
CA GLU A 32 1.54 4.10 -5.59
C GLU A 32 0.27 4.64 -4.92
N PHE A 33 0.29 5.94 -4.61
CA PHE A 33 -0.92 6.66 -4.21
C PHE A 33 -1.75 7.02 -5.45
N LYS A 34 -3.05 6.76 -5.37
CA LYS A 34 -4.01 7.20 -6.38
C LYS A 34 -4.59 8.55 -5.93
N TYR A 35 -4.42 9.57 -6.75
CA TYR A 35 -4.94 10.91 -6.50
C TYR A 35 -6.26 11.18 -7.24
N LYS A 36 -7.03 12.15 -6.75
CA LYS A 36 -8.26 12.63 -7.39
C LYS A 36 -7.93 13.66 -8.47
N GLY A 37 -7.86 13.23 -9.72
CA GLY A 37 -7.51 14.13 -10.82
C GLY A 37 -6.15 14.79 -10.57
N ASN A 38 -6.13 16.13 -10.55
CA ASN A 38 -4.92 16.94 -10.32
C ASN A 38 -4.81 17.47 -8.87
N THR A 39 -5.54 16.91 -7.91
CA THR A 39 -5.46 17.35 -6.50
C THR A 39 -4.51 16.45 -5.70
N ASN A 40 -4.10 16.92 -4.51
CA ASN A 40 -3.34 16.13 -3.54
C ASN A 40 -4.23 15.21 -2.69
N GLU A 41 -5.52 15.09 -3.02
CA GLU A 41 -6.46 14.23 -2.28
C GLU A 41 -6.23 12.76 -2.69
N VAL A 42 -5.69 11.96 -1.76
CA VAL A 42 -5.50 10.52 -1.97
C VAL A 42 -6.86 9.81 -1.94
N GLN A 43 -7.18 9.11 -3.03
CA GLN A 43 -8.40 8.33 -3.21
C GLN A 43 -8.19 6.83 -2.93
N GLY A 44 -6.94 6.40 -2.83
CA GLY A 44 -6.61 5.01 -2.58
C GLY A 44 -5.17 4.69 -2.91
N ILE A 45 -4.87 3.39 -2.91
CA ILE A 45 -3.53 2.86 -3.07
C ILE A 45 -3.56 1.78 -4.14
N ARG A 46 -2.51 1.73 -4.96
CA ARG A 46 -2.23 0.63 -5.87
C ARG A 46 -0.97 -0.11 -5.42
N PHE A 47 -1.02 -1.42 -5.54
CA PHE A 47 0.14 -2.30 -5.39
C PHE A 47 0.48 -2.88 -6.74
N ILE A 48 1.76 -2.89 -7.09
CA ILE A 48 2.25 -3.37 -8.38
C ILE A 48 3.24 -4.50 -8.13
N LYS A 49 3.04 -5.63 -8.82
CA LYS A 49 3.98 -6.75 -8.79
C LYS A 49 4.07 -7.35 -10.18
N ASN A 50 5.29 -7.52 -10.68
CA ASN A 50 5.55 -8.09 -12.02
C ASN A 50 4.75 -7.37 -13.13
N GLY A 51 4.63 -6.04 -13.05
CA GLY A 51 3.89 -5.22 -14.02
C GLY A 51 2.36 -5.23 -13.87
N LEU A 52 1.80 -6.02 -12.95
CA LEU A 52 0.36 -6.06 -12.69
C LEU A 52 -0.02 -5.14 -11.53
N SER A 53 -1.05 -4.32 -11.74
CA SER A 53 -1.52 -3.32 -10.76
C SER A 53 -2.84 -3.74 -10.10
N PHE A 54 -2.90 -3.62 -8.78
CA PHE A 54 -4.04 -4.02 -7.95
C PHE A 54 -4.45 -2.90 -7.01
N LYS A 55 -5.75 -2.60 -6.93
CA LYS A 55 -6.28 -1.64 -5.94
C LYS A 55 -6.17 -2.25 -4.54
N GLY A 56 -5.60 -1.53 -3.59
CA GLY A 56 -5.45 -2.01 -2.20
C GLY A 56 -6.76 -2.48 -1.60
N SER A 57 -7.80 -1.63 -1.62
CA SER A 57 -9.14 -1.98 -1.15
C SER A 57 -9.83 -3.10 -1.94
N GLY A 58 -9.35 -3.40 -3.15
CA GLY A 58 -9.79 -4.56 -3.93
C GLY A 58 -9.09 -5.86 -3.56
N ILE A 59 -7.90 -5.79 -2.94
CA ILE A 59 -7.21 -6.93 -2.35
C ILE A 59 -7.80 -7.25 -0.99
N ASP A 60 -7.87 -6.25 -0.10
CA ASP A 60 -8.50 -6.33 1.22
C ASP A 60 -8.95 -4.93 1.65
N ARG A 61 -10.11 -4.83 2.30
CA ARG A 61 -10.63 -3.56 2.82
C ARG A 61 -9.69 -2.90 3.84
N SER A 62 -8.86 -3.68 4.53
CA SER A 62 -7.83 -3.17 5.45
C SER A 62 -6.69 -2.44 4.74
N PHE A 63 -6.55 -2.60 3.42
CA PHE A 63 -5.50 -1.94 2.63
C PHE A 63 -6.02 -0.70 1.88
N SER A 64 -7.09 -0.08 2.38
CA SER A 64 -7.50 1.26 1.93
C SER A 64 -6.51 2.32 2.43
N TRP A 65 -6.45 3.46 1.73
CA TRP A 65 -5.63 4.62 2.13
C TRP A 65 -5.82 4.94 3.62
N SER A 66 -7.05 5.24 4.04
CA SER A 66 -7.36 5.62 5.43
C SER A 66 -6.95 4.60 6.49
N ARG A 67 -6.90 3.31 6.16
CA ARG A 67 -6.55 2.24 7.10
C ARG A 67 -5.05 2.07 7.22
N LEU A 68 -4.33 2.22 6.11
CA LEU A 68 -2.87 2.17 6.10
C LEU A 68 -2.29 3.46 6.69
N ASP A 69 -2.88 4.60 6.37
CA ASP A 69 -2.47 5.91 6.89
C ASP A 69 -2.60 5.95 8.42
N ALA A 70 -3.75 5.54 8.96
CA ALA A 70 -3.93 5.44 10.42
C ALA A 70 -2.98 4.46 11.13
N ALA A 71 -2.31 3.57 10.40
CA ALA A 71 -1.37 2.60 10.95
C ALA A 71 0.11 3.00 10.76
N LEU A 72 0.40 3.96 9.88
CA LEU A 72 1.76 4.30 9.43
C LEU A 72 2.08 5.79 9.55
N ASP A 73 1.08 6.63 9.78
CA ASP A 73 1.22 8.05 10.09
C ASP A 73 0.70 8.24 11.52
N HIS A 74 1.65 8.44 12.45
CA HIS A 74 1.43 8.63 13.88
C HIS A 74 1.58 10.10 14.26
#